data_AF-A0A8K0XDH7-F1
#
_entry.id   AF-A0A8K0XDH7-F1
#
_cell.length_a   1.000
_cell.length_b   1.000
_cell.length_c   1.000
_cell.angle_alpha   90.00
_cell.angle_beta   90.00
_cell.angle_gamma   90.00
#
_symmetry.space_group_name_H-M   'P 1'
#
loop_
_entity.id
_entity.type
_entity.pdbx_description
1 polymer ?
#
loop_
_entity_poly.entity_id
_entity_poly.type
_entity_poly.pdbx_seq_one_letter_code
_entity_poly.pdbx_strand_id
1 'polypeptide(L)' 'VPPDFHSDLAEAIQKLHDEGFVFGDLREPNIMITNDDKPKVQLIDFNWAGKKGEARYPVSISRS' A
#
# COMPACT_ATOMS: atom_id res chain seq x y z
N VAL A 1 -2.05 14.68 9.09
CA VAL A 1 -2.14 14.01 7.77
C VAL A 1 -1.99 15.07 6.70
N PRO A 2 -1.08 14.92 5.71
CA PRO A 2 -0.87 15.88 4.63
C PRO A 2 -2.15 16.14 3.83
N PRO A 3 -2.35 17.34 3.25
CA PRO A 3 -3.53 17.66 2.45
C PRO A 3 -3.69 16.72 1.24
N ASP A 4 -2.57 16.31 0.65
CA ASP A 4 -2.52 15.46 -0.54
C ASP A 4 -2.52 13.95 -0.21
N PHE A 5 -2.78 13.58 1.05
CA PHE A 5 -2.67 12.19 1.51
C PHE A 5 -3.47 11.20 0.65
N HIS A 6 -4.73 11.52 0.34
CA HIS A 6 -5.59 10.62 -0.43
C HIS A 6 -5.14 10.50 -1.89
N SER A 7 -4.69 11.59 -2.50
CA SER A 7 -4.18 11.58 -3.88
C SER A 7 -2.86 10.82 -3.98
N ASP A 8 -1.93 11.05 -3.05
CA ASP A 8 -0.64 10.35 -3.03
C ASP A 8 -0.83 8.84 -2.80
N LEU A 9 -1.73 8.48 -1.87
CA LEU A 9 -2.04 7.08 -1.61
C LEU A 9 -2.67 6.41 -2.85
N ALA A 10 -3.61 7.09 -3.51
CA ALA A 10 -4.23 6.59 -4.74
C ALA A 10 -3.19 6.44 -5.86
N GLU A 11 -2.26 7.39 -6.01
CA GLU A 11 -1.18 7.33 -7.00
C GLU A 11 -0.23 6.15 -6.71
N ALA A 12 0.16 5.93 -5.45
CA ALA A 12 1.01 4.80 -5.06
C ALA A 12 0.35 3.45 -5.38
N ILE A 13 -0.95 3.32 -5.11
CA ILE A 13 -1.73 2.11 -5.44
C ILE A 13 -1.86 1.95 -6.95
N GLN A 14 -2.12 3.04 -7.68
CA GLN A 14 -2.27 3.01 -9.14
C GLN A 14 -0.99 2.52 -9.83
N LYS A 15 0.19 2.96 -9.37
CA LYS A 15 1.48 2.48 -9.88
C LYS A 15 1.64 0.96 -9.78
N LEU A 16 1.16 0.34 -8.70
CA LEU A 16 1.18 -1.13 -8.58
C LEU A 16 0.20 -1.77 -9.57
N HIS A 17 -1.01 -1.21 -9.69
CA HIS A 17 -2.03 -1.73 -10.59
C HIS A 17 -1.63 -1.65 -12.06
N ASP A 18 -0.95 -0.57 -12.47
CA ASP A 18 -0.46 -0.38 -13.84
C ASP A 18 0.55 -1.47 -14.23
N GLU A 19 1.36 -1.92 -13.26
CA GLU A 19 2.31 -3.03 -13.41
C GLU A 19 1.68 -4.42 -13.18
N GLY A 20 0.36 -4.48 -12.95
CA GLY A 20 -0.37 -5.73 -12.74
C GLY A 20 -0.20 -6.35 -11.35
N PHE A 21 0.20 -5.57 -10.34
CA PHE A 21 0.34 -5.97 -8.95
C PHE A 21 -0.76 -5.39 -8.07
N VAL A 22 -1.08 -6.06 -6.96
CA VAL A 22 -1.88 -5.52 -5.85
C VAL A 22 -0.98 -5.41 -4.62
N PHE A 23 -1.25 -4.43 -3.75
CA PHE A 23 -0.49 -4.25 -2.51
C PHE A 23 -0.80 -5.33 -1.44
N GLY A 24 -2.06 -5.78 -1.38
CA GLY A 24 -2.47 -6.92 -0.57
C GLY A 24 -2.77 -6.63 0.91
N ASP A 25 -2.09 -5.69 1.57
CA ASP A 25 -2.34 -5.36 2.99
C ASP A 25 -2.43 -3.84 3.22
N LEU A 26 -3.44 -3.20 2.63
CA LEU A 26 -3.64 -1.76 2.78
C LEU A 26 -4.29 -1.44 4.14
N ARG A 27 -3.50 -0.86 5.05
CA ARG A 27 -3.93 -0.43 6.39
C ARG A 27 -3.00 0.65 6.93
N GLU A 28 -3.48 1.41 7.92
CA GLU A 28 -2.73 2.54 8.51
C GLU A 28 -1.29 2.19 8.94
N PRO A 29 -1.00 1.04 9.59
CA PRO A 29 0.38 0.67 9.93
C PRO A 29 1.33 0.52 8.74
N ASN A 30 0.80 0.26 7.54
CA ASN A 30 1.57 0.01 6.33
C ASN A 30 1.70 1.27 5.46
N ILE A 31 1.31 2.44 5.99
CA ILE A 31 1.37 3.73 5.31
C ILE A 31 2.30 4.65 6.11
N MET A 32 3.36 5.16 5.45
CA MET A 32 4.27 6.15 6.02
C MET A 32 4.07 7.50 5.36
N ILE A 33 4.30 8.56 6.13
CA ILE A 33 4.37 9.95 5.66
C ILE A 33 5.81 10.42 5.88
N THR A 34 6.49 10.90 4.84
CA THR A 34 7.84 11.43 4.97
C THR A 34 7.86 12.74 5.77
N ASN A 35 8.96 13.01 6.46
CA ASN A 35 9.14 14.21 7.29
C ASN A 35 9.96 15.28 6.55
N ASP A 36 9.59 15.57 5.30
CA ASP A 36 10.23 16.57 4.45
C ASP A 36 9.38 17.84 4.36
N ASP A 37 9.93 18.94 3.82
CA ASP A 37 9.18 20.19 3.57
C ASP A 37 7.92 19.96 2.71
N LYS A 38 7.94 18.90 1.88
CA LYS A 38 6.79 18.39 1.14
C LYS A 38 6.56 16.92 1.52
N PRO A 39 5.74 16.65 2.54
CA PRO A 39 5.44 15.30 2.99
C PRO A 39 4.84 14.47 1.86
N LYS A 40 5.30 13.23 1.69
CA LYS A 40 4.75 12.28 0.72
C LYS A 40 4.21 11.04 1.40
N VAL A 41 3.18 10.43 0.82
CA VAL A 41 2.70 9.12 1.24
C VAL A 41 3.50 8.00 0.59
N GLN A 42 3.94 7.03 1.38
CA GLN A 42 4.64 5.83 0.94
C GLN A 42 3.98 4.59 1.53
N LEU A 43 3.93 3.53 0.73
CA LEU A 43 3.53 2.19 1.19
C LEU A 43 4.78 1.44 1.69
N ILE A 44 4.64 0.70 2.78
CA ILE A 44 5.69 -0.16 3.36
C ILE A 44 5.13 -1.55 3.66
N ASP A 45 5.97 -2.54 3.98
CA ASP A 45 5.52 -3.92 4.26
C ASP A 45 4.82 -4.59 3.06
N PHE A 46 5.59 -4.82 1.99
CA PHE A 46 5.13 -5.47 0.75
C PHE A 46 5.02 -7.01 0.86
N ASN A 47 5.03 -7.59 2.05
CA ASN A 47 5.03 -9.04 2.22
C ASN A 47 3.79 -9.72 1.59
N TRP A 48 2.68 -8.99 1.47
CA TRP A 48 1.42 -9.49 0.93
C TRP A 48 1.12 -8.95 -0.48
N ALA A 49 2.06 -8.19 -1.05
CA ALA A 49 1.95 -7.72 -2.42
C ALA A 49 2.21 -8.86 -3.40
N GLY A 50 1.57 -8.79 -4.56
CA GLY A 50 1.75 -9.81 -5.60
C GLY A 50 0.93 -9.52 -6.84
N LYS A 51 1.06 -10.38 -7.85
CA LYS A 51 0.35 -10.22 -9.12
C LYS A 51 -1.16 -10.26 -8.92
N LYS A 52 -1.86 -9.36 -9.58
CA LYS A 52 -3.33 -9.32 -9.62
C LYS A 52 -3.86 -10.65 -10.13
N GLY A 53 -4.82 -11.23 -9.41
CA GLY A 53 -5.42 -12.52 -9.74
C GLY A 53 -4.62 -13.74 -9.29
N GLU A 54 -3.34 -13.60 -8.94
CA GLU A 54 -2.48 -14.68 -8.42
C GLU A 54 -2.22 -14.55 -6.92
N ALA A 55 -2.04 -13.33 -6.40
CA ALA A 55 -1.83 -13.08 -4.98
C ALA A 55 -2.97 -13.66 -4.14
N ARG A 56 -2.62 -14.38 -3.07
CA ARG A 56 -3.57 -15.00 -2.14
C ARG A 56 -3.06 -14.81 -0.72
N TYR A 57 -3.99 -14.58 0.18
CA TYR A 57 -3.73 -14.66 1.61
C TYR A 57 -3.42 -16.10 2.04
N PRO A 58 -2.48 -16.32 2.97
CA PRO A 58 -2.30 -17.63 3.60
C PRO A 58 -3.61 -18.12 4.22
N VAL A 59 -3.87 -19.43 4.11
CA VAL A 59 -5.11 -20.05 4.63
C VAL A 59 -5.24 -19.87 6.15
N SER A 60 -4.12 -19.80 6.86
CA SER A 60 -4.05 -19.56 8.30
C SER A 60 -3.56 -18.14 8.60
N ILE A 61 -4.44 -17.15 8.50
CA ILE A 61 -4.23 -15.84 9.12
C ILE A 61 -4.90 -15.86 10.49
N SER A 62 -4.19 -15.45 11.53
CA SER A 62 -4.79 -15.29 12.86
C SER A 62 -5.85 -14.19 12.81
N ARG A 63 -7.05 -14.48 13.34
CA ARG A 63 -8.02 -13.44 13.66
C ARG A 63 -7.49 -12.71 14.88
N SER A 64 -6.90 -11.54 14.65
CA SER A 64 -6.56 -10.60 15.72
C SER A 64 -7.82 -9.83 16.11
#